data_AF-A0AAE1W3F9-F1
#
_entry.id   AF-A0AAE1W3F9-F1
#
_cell.length_a   1.000
_cell.length_b   1.000
_cell.length_c   1.000
_cell.angle_alpha   90.00
_cell.angle_beta   90.00
_cell.angle_gamma   90.00
#
_symmetry.space_group_name_H-M   'P 1'
#
loop_
_entity.id
_entity.type
_entity.pdbx_description
1 polymer ?
#
loop_
_entity_poly.entity_id
_entity_poly.type
_entity_poly.pdbx_seq_one_letter_code
_entity_poly.pdbx_strand_id
1 'polypeptide(L)'
;MEPSDHKEVQLVDEDTKTTTRIGAKLTEEVEKDRVIFLRKNVDIFAWSPSDCEGIDPKVIVHRLNVDLTSKPVKQKKRSFQE
;
A
#
# COMPACT_ATOMS: atom_id res chain seq x y z
N MET A 1 -14.86 -6.84 -24.36
CA MET A 1 -13.96 -6.54 -23.23
C MET A 1 -14.35 -5.15 -22.77
N GLU A 2 -14.99 -5.04 -21.61
CA GLU A 2 -15.33 -3.73 -21.06
C GLU A 2 -14.03 -2.93 -20.85
N PRO A 3 -14.00 -1.63 -21.19
CA PRO A 3 -12.83 -0.81 -20.93
C PRO A 3 -12.57 -0.77 -19.42
N SER A 4 -11.32 -0.99 -19.02
CA SER A 4 -10.92 -0.89 -17.62
C SER A 4 -11.32 0.48 -17.07
N ASP A 5 -11.99 0.52 -15.91
CA ASP A 5 -12.37 1.77 -15.25
C ASP A 5 -11.18 2.57 -14.71
N HIS A 6 -9.97 2.03 -14.84
CA HIS A 6 -8.72 2.65 -14.42
C HIS A 6 -7.60 2.48 -15.46
N LYS A 7 -6.62 3.37 -15.39
CA LYS A 7 -5.38 3.32 -16.14
C LYS A 7 -4.17 3.42 -15.22
N GLU A 8 -3.06 2.87 -15.68
CA GLU A 8 -1.80 2.83 -14.95
C GLU A 8 -0.94 4.04 -15.27
N VAL A 9 -0.31 4.61 -14.24
CA VAL A 9 0.52 5.81 -14.33
C VAL A 9 1.81 5.60 -13.56
N GLN A 10 2.94 5.98 -14.18
CA GLN A 10 4.26 6.01 -13.56
C GLN A 10 4.45 7.28 -12.71
N LEU A 11 4.84 7.09 -11.46
CA LEU A 11 5.09 8.18 -10.52
C LEU A 11 6.57 8.59 -10.44
N VAL A 12 7.50 7.73 -10.86
CA VAL A 12 8.93 8.03 -10.92
C VAL A 12 9.42 7.77 -12.33
N ASP A 13 10.05 8.77 -12.96
CA ASP A 13 10.44 8.68 -14.37
C ASP A 13 11.61 7.68 -14.59
N GLU A 14 12.39 7.36 -13.55
CA GLU A 14 13.53 6.43 -13.59
C GLU A 14 13.20 4.99 -13.11
N ASP A 15 11.99 4.76 -12.57
CA ASP A 15 11.59 3.45 -12.06
C ASP A 15 10.24 3.00 -12.62
N THR A 16 10.26 1.88 -13.36
CA THR A 16 9.07 1.31 -13.98
C THR A 16 8.20 0.52 -12.99
N LYS A 17 8.66 0.32 -11.76
CA LYS A 17 7.93 -0.44 -10.72
C LYS A 17 7.03 0.44 -9.86
N THR A 18 7.31 1.74 -9.80
CA THR A 18 6.55 2.73 -9.03
C THR A 18 5.35 3.25 -9.83
N THR A 19 4.40 2.34 -10.09
CA THR A 19 3.16 2.65 -10.82
C THR A 19 1.93 2.57 -9.91
N THR A 20 0.95 3.44 -10.19
CA THR A 20 -0.35 3.41 -9.51
C THR A 20 -1.49 3.51 -10.52
N ARG A 21 -2.72 3.27 -10.06
CA ARG A 21 -3.93 3.29 -10.89
C ARG A 21 -4.76 4.53 -10.60
N ILE A 22 -5.17 5.23 -11.64
CA ILE A 22 -6.13 6.34 -11.57
C ILE A 22 -7.35 6.04 -12.44
N GLY A 23 -8.48 6.67 -12.15
CA GLY A 23 -9.70 6.49 -12.94
C GLY A 23 -9.47 6.80 -14.43
N ALA A 24 -9.96 5.93 -15.32
CA ALA A 24 -9.80 6.08 -16.77
C ALA A 24 -10.70 7.19 -17.35
N LYS A 25 -11.76 7.56 -16.64
CA LYS A 25 -12.80 8.52 -17.07
C LYS A 25 -12.58 9.93 -16.50
N LEU A 26 -11.34 10.32 -16.26
CA LEU A 26 -10.97 11.66 -15.79
C LEU A 26 -10.77 12.61 -16.97
N THR A 27 -11.13 13.88 -16.80
CA THR A 27 -10.74 14.96 -17.73
C THR A 27 -9.22 15.16 -17.67
N GLU A 28 -8.61 15.61 -18.78
CA GLU A 28 -7.15 15.80 -18.86
C GLU A 28 -6.58 16.72 -17.77
N GLU A 29 -7.29 17.78 -17.40
CA GLU A 29 -6.87 18.72 -16.36
C GLU A 29 -6.80 18.04 -14.98
N VAL A 30 -7.92 17.43 -14.56
CA VAL A 30 -7.99 16.68 -13.30
C VAL A 30 -6.98 15.54 -13.27
N GLU A 31 -6.79 14.85 -14.39
CA GLU A 31 -5.78 13.82 -14.51
C GLU A 31 -4.38 14.37 -14.22
N LYS A 32 -3.96 15.44 -14.90
CA LYS A 32 -2.64 16.05 -14.70
C LYS A 32 -2.46 16.47 -13.25
N ASP A 33 -3.46 17.10 -12.65
CA ASP A 33 -3.42 17.50 -11.24
C ASP A 33 -3.27 16.31 -10.30
N ARG A 34 -3.96 15.20 -10.57
CA ARG A 34 -3.84 13.97 -9.78
C ARG A 34 -2.45 13.35 -9.93
N VAL A 35 -1.92 13.29 -11.15
CA VAL A 35 -0.57 12.73 -11.38
C VAL A 35 0.49 13.60 -10.70
N ILE A 36 0.42 14.93 -10.81
CA ILE A 36 1.35 15.85 -10.14
C ILE A 36 1.25 15.68 -8.61
N PHE A 37 0.04 15.60 -8.07
CA PHE A 37 -0.17 15.38 -6.64
C PHE A 37 0.44 14.05 -6.17
N LEU A 38 0.20 12.96 -6.90
CA LEU A 38 0.72 11.64 -6.56
C LEU A 38 2.26 11.59 -6.65
N ARG A 39 2.85 12.21 -7.68
CA ARG A 39 4.32 12.32 -7.83
C ARG A 39 4.96 13.09 -6.67
N LYS A 40 4.31 14.14 -6.16
CA LYS A 40 4.78 14.92 -5.01
C LYS A 40 4.76 14.15 -3.68
N ASN A 41 3.98 13.06 -3.61
CA ASN A 41 3.77 12.25 -2.40
C ASN A 41 4.19 10.79 -2.64
N VAL A 42 5.17 10.57 -3.52
CA VAL A 42 5.59 9.21 -3.92
C VAL A 42 6.18 8.41 -2.76
N ASP A 43 6.71 9.11 -1.75
CA ASP A 43 7.29 8.61 -0.51
C ASP A 43 6.24 8.09 0.49
N ILE A 44 4.96 8.44 0.31
CA ILE A 44 3.87 7.96 1.18
C ILE A 44 3.45 6.52 0.82
N PHE A 45 3.76 6.06 -0.38
CA PHE A 45 3.39 4.72 -0.85
C PHE A 45 4.41 3.67 -0.42
N ALA A 46 3.93 2.47 -0.14
CA ALA A 46 4.78 1.30 0.04
C ALA A 46 4.91 0.52 -1.27
N TRP A 47 6.06 0.65 -1.93
CA TRP A 47 6.36 0.00 -3.21
C TRP A 47 6.85 -1.43 -3.04
N SER A 48 7.35 -1.73 -1.84
CA SER A 48 7.83 -3.03 -1.40
C SER A 48 7.36 -3.31 0.03
N PRO A 49 7.34 -4.58 0.46
CA PRO A 49 7.03 -4.92 1.85
C PRO A 49 7.95 -4.26 2.87
N SER A 50 9.19 -3.92 2.49
CA SER A 50 10.14 -3.20 3.33
C SER A 50 9.80 -1.73 3.57
N ASP A 51 9.02 -1.11 2.68
CA ASP A 51 8.61 0.30 2.83
C ASP A 51 7.47 0.46 3.83
N CYS A 52 6.77 -0.62 4.17
CA CYS A 52 5.80 -0.67 5.26
C CYS A 52 6.51 -0.69 6.61
N GLU A 53 7.21 0.38 6.94
CA GLU A 53 7.71 0.61 8.29
C GLU A 53 6.49 0.90 9.19
N GLY A 54 6.14 -0.06 10.05
CA GLY A 54 5.02 0.10 10.98
C GLY A 54 5.17 1.36 11.85
N ILE A 55 4.11 1.70 12.58
CA ILE A 55 4.14 2.85 13.50
C ILE A 55 5.21 2.61 14.58
N ASP A 56 6.06 3.61 14.83
CA ASP A 56 7.11 3.54 15.86
C ASP A 56 6.48 3.12 17.20
N PRO A 57 6.95 2.03 17.84
CA PRO A 57 6.50 1.62 19.17
C PRO A 57 6.61 2.69 20.26
N LYS A 58 7.40 3.75 20.07
CA LYS A 58 7.44 4.90 20.98
C LYS A 58 6.20 5.79 20.85
N VAL A 59 5.55 5.81 19.69
CA VAL A 59 4.34 6.61 19.43
C VAL A 59 3.13 5.95 20.07
N ILE A 60 2.89 4.67 19.75
CA ILE A 60 1.79 3.90 20.34
C ILE A 60 2.08 2.41 20.29
N VAL A 61 1.82 1.72 21.41
CA VAL A 61 1.86 0.26 21.49
C VAL A 61 0.61 -0.23 22.20
N HIS A 62 -0.04 -1.23 21.61
CA HIS A 62 -1.04 -2.01 22.31
C HIS A 62 -0.36 -3.19 23.03
N ARG A 63 -0.45 -3.22 24.36
CA ARG A 63 0.06 -4.35 25.16
C ARG A 63 -1.09 -5.31 25.43
N LEU A 64 -1.00 -6.51 24.88
CA LEU A 64 -1.92 -7.59 25.22
C LEU A 64 -1.64 -8.02 26.67
N ASN A 65 -2.71 -8.21 27.46
CA ASN A 65 -2.61 -8.76 28.81
C ASN A 65 -2.47 -10.29 28.74
N VAL A 66 -1.26 -10.75 28.41
CA VAL A 66 -0.93 -12.18 28.31
C VAL A 66 -0.14 -12.63 29.53
N ASP A 67 -0.41 -13.86 29.98
CA ASP A 67 0.41 -14.52 30.99
C ASP A 67 1.77 -14.87 30.40
N LEU A 68 2.84 -14.30 30.97
CA LEU A 68 4.23 -14.49 30.53
C LEU A 68 4.76 -15.91 30.78
N THR A 69 4.10 -16.69 31.63
CA THR A 69 4.49 -18.08 31.93
C THR A 69 3.86 -19.08 30.95
N SER A 70 2.86 -18.64 30.19
CA SER A 70 2.18 -19.47 29.19
C SER A 70 3.09 -19.81 28.02
N LYS A 71 3.07 -21.07 27.59
CA LYS A 71 3.90 -21.55 26.47
C LYS A 71 3.37 -21.04 25.13
N PRO A 72 4.23 -20.50 24.23
CA PRO A 72 3.81 -20.13 22.88
C PRO A 72 3.25 -21.33 22.11
N VAL A 73 2.12 -21.15 21.42
CA VAL A 73 1.49 -22.19 20.59
C VAL A 73 1.56 -21.80 19.12
N LYS A 74 2.22 -22.63 18.29
CA LYS A 74 2.26 -22.43 16.84
C LYS A 74 0.94 -22.91 16.21
N GLN A 75 0.14 -21.99 15.69
CA GLN A 75 -1.08 -22.33 14.95
C GLN A 75 -0.76 -22.70 13.50
N LYS A 76 -1.33 -23.81 13.00
CA LYS A 76 -1.22 -24.22 11.60
C LYS A 76 -2.02 -23.24 10.71
N LYS A 77 -1.42 -22.77 9.62
CA LYS A 77 -2.12 -21.95 8.61
C LYS A 77 -3.36 -22.69 8.13
N ARG A 78 -4.53 -22.02 8.17
CA ARG A 78 -5.75 -22.53 7.54
C ARG A 78 -5.65 -22.33 6.03
N SER A 79 -5.94 -23.37 5.26
CA SER A 79 -6.16 -23.25 3.83
C SER A 79 -7.57 -22.72 3.59
N PHE A 80 -7.69 -21.52 3.05
CA PHE A 80 -8.92 -21.07 2.42
C PHE A 80 -8.85 -21.48 0.95
N GLN A 81 -9.91 -22.06 0.40
CA GLN A 81 -10.02 -22.22 -1.05
C GLN A 81 -10.27 -20.83 -1.63
N GLU A 82 -9.41 -20.42 -2.56
CA GLU A 82 -9.49 -19.17 -3.33
C GLU A 82 -10.25 -19.43 -4.63
#